data_AF-A0A0R2PXC8-F1
#
_entry.id   AF-A0A0R2PXC8-F1
#
_cell.length_a   1.000
_cell.length_b   1.000
_cell.length_c   1.000
_cell.angle_alpha   90.00
_cell.angle_beta   90.00
_cell.angle_gamma   90.00
#
_symmetry.space_group_name_H-M   'P 1'
#
loop_
_entity.id
_entity.type
_entity.pdbx_description
1 polymer ?
#
loop_
_entity_poly.entity_id
_entity_poly.type
_entity_poly.pdbx_seq_one_letter_code
_entity_poly.pdbx_strand_id
1 'polypeptide(L)'
;MADNPTDHFPDDFDDQLHDAESALAEARARIAQTPANVVIVNHVMGMYELAAIHLSASPPRLPEAALAIDAVACVLEGLGERLGEEFTTLTEALANIRLAFVQIKGNVASS
;
A
#
# COMPACT_ATOMS: atom_id res chain seq x y z
N MET A 1 2.99 -18.42 56.06
CA MET A 1 2.35 -18.17 54.76
C MET A 1 3.21 -17.12 54.08
N ALA A 2 4.05 -17.53 53.14
CA ALA A 2 4.92 -16.59 52.43
C ALA A 2 4.06 -15.91 51.35
N ASP A 3 4.00 -14.58 51.43
CA ASP A 3 3.39 -13.73 50.42
C ASP A 3 4.31 -13.75 49.19
N ASN A 4 3.82 -14.28 48.06
CA ASN A 4 4.61 -14.47 46.85
C ASN A 4 4.52 -13.18 46.01
N PRO A 5 5.62 -12.44 45.77
CA PRO A 5 5.56 -11.10 45.19
C PRO A 5 5.42 -11.09 43.65
N THR A 6 4.93 -12.16 43.04
CA THR A 6 4.85 -12.29 41.57
C THR A 6 3.45 -12.13 40.97
N ASP A 7 2.42 -11.77 41.75
CA ASP A 7 1.03 -11.80 41.25
C ASP A 7 0.41 -10.44 40.90
N HIS A 8 1.17 -9.34 40.93
CA HIS A 8 0.67 -8.04 40.47
C HIS A 8 1.11 -7.80 39.01
N PHE A 9 0.43 -8.47 38.08
CA PHE A 9 0.24 -7.86 36.77
C PHE A 9 -0.68 -6.65 37.01
N PRO A 10 -0.26 -5.42 36.70
CA PRO A 10 -1.05 -4.25 37.01
C PRO A 10 -2.33 -4.27 36.17
N ASP A 11 -3.50 -4.13 36.80
CA ASP A 11 -4.82 -4.03 36.15
C ASP A 11 -4.82 -3.01 34.99
N ASP A 12 -3.96 -1.98 35.08
CA ASP A 12 -3.71 -0.99 34.01
C ASP A 12 -3.28 -1.60 32.67
N PHE A 13 -2.61 -2.76 32.66
CA PHE A 13 -2.15 -3.42 31.44
C PHE A 13 -3.30 -4.14 30.71
N ASP A 14 -4.21 -4.75 31.47
CA ASP A 14 -5.39 -5.42 30.92
C ASP A 14 -6.40 -4.38 30.38
N ASP A 15 -6.59 -3.25 31.08
CA ASP A 15 -7.42 -2.14 30.60
C ASP A 15 -6.85 -1.49 29.32
N GLN A 16 -5.54 -1.23 29.27
CA GLN A 16 -4.89 -0.69 28.07
C GLN A 16 -4.97 -1.64 26.86
N LEU A 17 -4.87 -2.96 27.11
CA LEU A 17 -5.04 -3.97 26.07
C LEU A 17 -6.48 -3.98 25.54
N HIS A 18 -7.48 -3.90 26.42
CA HIS A 18 -8.89 -3.86 26.05
C HIS A 18 -9.27 -2.62 25.23
N ASP A 19 -8.71 -1.46 25.60
CA ASP A 19 -8.88 -0.20 24.87
C ASP A 19 -8.24 -0.27 23.47
N ALA A 20 -7.04 -0.85 23.36
CA ALA A 20 -6.36 -1.04 22.08
C ALA A 20 -7.13 -2.01 21.17
N GLU A 21 -7.68 -3.09 21.72
CA GLU A 21 -8.54 -4.04 20.99
C GLU A 21 -9.82 -3.37 20.48
N SER A 22 -10.48 -2.58 21.32
CA SER A 22 -11.68 -1.83 20.95
C SER A 22 -11.40 -0.82 19.84
N ALA A 23 -10.30 -0.07 19.92
CA ALA A 23 -9.88 0.86 18.88
C ALA A 23 -9.59 0.17 17.54
N LEU A 24 -8.95 -1.01 17.57
CA LEU A 24 -8.69 -1.81 16.38
C LEU A 24 -9.99 -2.34 15.76
N ALA A 25 -10.92 -2.81 16.59
CA ALA A 25 -12.23 -3.30 16.14
C ALA A 25 -13.04 -2.19 15.47
N GLU A 26 -13.06 -0.98 16.05
CA GLU A 26 -13.70 0.19 15.46
C GLU A 26 -13.05 0.60 14.13
N ALA A 27 -11.72 0.61 14.07
CA ALA A 27 -10.99 0.91 12.84
C ALA A 27 -11.33 -0.09 11.72
N ARG A 28 -11.40 -1.39 12.04
CA ARG A 28 -11.83 -2.45 11.11
C ARG A 28 -13.29 -2.26 10.67
N ALA A 29 -14.19 -1.94 11.59
CA ALA A 29 -15.60 -1.70 11.29
C ALA A 29 -15.79 -0.52 10.33
N ARG A 30 -14.98 0.54 10.45
CA ARG A 30 -15.00 1.66 9.49
C ARG A 30 -14.51 1.23 8.10
N ILE A 31 -13.43 0.46 8.01
CA ILE A 31 -12.93 -0.04 6.72
C ILE A 31 -13.97 -0.94 6.05
N ALA A 32 -14.65 -1.80 6.82
CA ALA A 32 -15.67 -2.70 6.30
C ALA A 32 -16.89 -1.99 5.69
N GLN A 33 -17.14 -0.72 6.04
CA GLN A 33 -18.20 0.09 5.44
C GLN A 33 -17.80 0.70 4.10
N THR A 34 -16.51 0.73 3.77
CA THR A 34 -16.01 1.28 2.51
C THR A 34 -16.11 0.20 1.41
N PRO A 35 -16.66 0.51 0.23
CA PRO A 35 -16.65 -0.41 -0.89
C PRO A 35 -15.23 -0.89 -1.20
N ALA A 36 -15.07 -2.21 -1.39
CA ALA A 36 -13.75 -2.82 -1.58
C ALA A 36 -12.99 -2.20 -2.77
N ASN A 37 -13.68 -1.87 -3.86
CA ASN A 37 -13.04 -1.26 -5.03
C ASN A 37 -12.40 0.10 -4.70
N VAL A 38 -13.02 0.91 -3.83
CA VAL A 38 -12.45 2.21 -3.41
C VAL A 38 -11.15 2.01 -2.65
N VAL A 39 -11.12 1.04 -1.73
CA VAL A 39 -9.91 0.71 -0.95
C VAL A 39 -8.81 0.16 -1.86
N ILE A 40 -9.16 -0.74 -2.77
CA ILE A 40 -8.21 -1.33 -3.72
C ILE A 40 -7.65 -0.26 -4.68
N VAL A 41 -8.49 0.62 -5.22
CA VAL A 41 -8.03 1.74 -6.07
C VAL A 41 -7.06 2.64 -5.30
N ASN A 42 -7.35 2.97 -4.04
CA ASN A 42 -6.42 3.73 -3.20
C ASN A 42 -5.07 3.00 -3.03
N HIS A 43 -5.06 1.68 -2.88
CA HIS A 43 -3.82 0.91 -2.83
C HIS A 43 -3.07 0.90 -4.16
N VAL A 44 -3.78 0.80 -5.30
CA VAL A 44 -3.17 0.91 -6.64
C VAL A 44 -2.50 2.27 -6.81
N MET A 45 -3.14 3.35 -6.37
CA MET A 45 -2.55 4.69 -6.37
C MET A 45 -1.27 4.74 -5.53
N GLY A 46 -1.26 4.15 -4.34
CA GLY A 46 -0.04 4.06 -3.51
C GLY A 46 1.10 3.28 -4.19
N MET A 47 0.79 2.21 -4.92
CA MET A 47 1.80 1.46 -5.70
C MET A 47 2.33 2.30 -6.88
N TYR A 48 1.47 3.07 -7.53
CA TYR A 48 1.87 4.00 -8.60
C TYR A 48 2.78 5.10 -8.07
N GLU A 49 2.45 5.73 -6.95
CA GLU A 49 3.28 6.75 -6.30
C GLU A 49 4.64 6.17 -5.89
N LEU A 50 4.66 4.94 -5.37
CA LEU A 50 5.89 4.24 -5.03
C LEU A 50 6.78 4.08 -6.27
N ALA A 51 6.21 3.63 -7.40
CA ALA A 51 6.95 3.55 -8.66
C ALA A 51 7.54 4.91 -9.06
N ALA A 52 6.76 5.99 -8.98
CA ALA A 52 7.21 7.34 -9.32
C ALA A 52 8.34 7.84 -8.40
N ILE A 53 8.26 7.58 -7.09
CA ILE A 53 9.30 7.94 -6.12
C ILE A 53 10.61 7.20 -6.42
N HIS A 54 10.55 5.89 -6.71
CA HIS A 54 11.74 5.12 -7.04
C HIS A 54 12.35 5.52 -8.38
N LEU A 55 11.50 5.83 -9.36
CA LEU A 55 11.92 6.22 -10.70
C LEU A 55 12.53 7.63 -10.76
N SER A 56 12.03 8.56 -9.93
CA SER A 56 12.54 9.93 -9.82
C SER A 56 13.74 10.10 -8.88
N ALA A 57 14.18 9.03 -8.21
CA ALA A 57 15.36 9.05 -7.36
C ALA A 57 16.64 9.37 -8.15
N SER A 58 17.68 9.85 -7.43
CA SER A 58 19.00 10.14 -8.00
C SER A 58 20.08 9.37 -7.22
N PRO A 59 20.66 8.29 -7.77
CA PRO A 59 20.34 7.67 -9.07
C PRO A 59 18.96 6.95 -9.06
N PRO A 60 18.31 6.76 -10.24
CA PRO A 60 17.04 6.05 -10.33
C PRO A 60 17.14 4.62 -9.80
N ARG A 61 16.16 4.19 -9.00
CA ARG A 61 16.07 2.85 -8.44
C ARG A 61 15.21 1.96 -9.33
N LEU A 62 15.80 1.52 -10.45
CA LEU A 62 15.07 0.83 -11.52
C LEU A 62 14.44 -0.51 -11.09
N PRO A 63 15.11 -1.41 -10.34
CA PRO A 63 14.48 -2.66 -9.91
C PRO A 63 13.22 -2.46 -9.06
N GLU A 64 13.26 -1.47 -8.17
CA GLU A 64 12.18 -1.15 -7.24
C GLU A 64 11.03 -0.43 -7.93
N ALA A 65 11.34 0.48 -8.87
CA ALA A 65 10.33 1.08 -9.73
C ALA A 65 9.63 0.02 -10.60
N ALA A 66 10.39 -0.93 -11.17
CA ALA A 66 9.84 -2.01 -11.98
C ALA A 66 8.88 -2.89 -11.18
N LEU A 67 9.26 -3.30 -9.97
CA LEU A 67 8.40 -4.10 -9.09
C LEU A 67 7.05 -3.40 -8.80
N ALA A 68 7.09 -2.09 -8.51
CA ALA A 68 5.88 -1.33 -8.25
C ALA A 68 5.00 -1.15 -9.51
N ILE A 69 5.60 -0.93 -10.68
CA ILE A 69 4.89 -0.87 -11.98
C ILE A 69 4.22 -2.20 -12.29
N ASP A 70 4.92 -3.31 -12.08
CA ASP A 70 4.39 -4.65 -12.32
C ASP A 70 3.25 -4.98 -11.35
N ALA A 71 3.32 -4.55 -10.09
CA ALA A 71 2.23 -4.71 -9.13
C ALA A 71 0.96 -3.95 -9.57
N VAL A 72 1.09 -2.70 -10.01
CA VAL A 72 -0.03 -1.94 -10.58
C VAL A 72 -0.63 -2.69 -11.78
N ALA A 73 0.22 -3.17 -12.69
CA ALA A 73 -0.21 -3.93 -13.85
C ALA A 73 -1.00 -5.19 -13.50
N CYS A 74 -0.48 -6.02 -12.59
CA CYS A 74 -1.17 -7.24 -12.17
C CYS A 74 -2.57 -6.97 -11.62
N VAL A 75 -2.76 -5.86 -10.88
CA VAL A 75 -4.07 -5.50 -10.34
C VAL A 75 -5.00 -5.00 -11.43
N LEU A 76 -4.54 -4.09 -12.31
CA LEU A 76 -5.38 -3.54 -13.39
C LEU A 76 -5.78 -4.62 -14.40
N GLU A 77 -4.84 -5.45 -14.84
CA GLU A 77 -5.07 -6.52 -15.80
C GLU A 77 -5.92 -7.65 -15.19
N GLY A 78 -5.76 -7.94 -13.90
CA GLY A 78 -6.50 -9.00 -13.21
C GLY A 78 -7.91 -8.62 -12.79
N LEU A 79 -8.17 -7.35 -12.47
CA LEU A 79 -9.48 -6.89 -11.98
C LEU A 79 -10.32 -6.17 -13.04
N GLY A 80 -9.68 -5.46 -13.98
CA GLY A 80 -10.38 -4.76 -15.05
C GLY A 80 -11.45 -3.78 -14.54
N GLU A 81 -12.60 -3.80 -15.19
CA GLU A 81 -13.76 -2.93 -14.87
C GLU A 81 -14.29 -3.08 -13.44
N ARG A 82 -13.92 -4.14 -12.70
CA ARG A 82 -14.29 -4.31 -11.28
C ARG A 82 -13.71 -3.22 -10.37
N LEU A 83 -12.71 -2.48 -10.85
CA LEU A 83 -12.15 -1.33 -10.15
C LEU A 83 -13.07 -0.10 -10.21
N GLY A 84 -14.07 -0.10 -11.10
CA GLY A 84 -15.00 1.00 -11.29
C GLY A 84 -14.47 2.09 -12.22
N GLU A 85 -14.96 3.31 -12.02
CA GLU A 85 -14.77 4.45 -12.94
C GLU A 85 -13.29 4.80 -13.16
N GLU A 86 -12.45 4.60 -12.15
CA GLU A 86 -11.01 4.91 -12.18
C GLU A 86 -10.19 3.94 -13.05
N PHE A 87 -10.76 2.79 -13.46
CA PHE A 87 -10.02 1.77 -14.21
C PHE A 87 -9.35 2.31 -15.48
N THR A 88 -10.08 3.09 -16.28
CA THR A 88 -9.57 3.67 -17.52
C THR A 88 -8.43 4.64 -17.24
N THR A 89 -8.62 5.55 -16.28
CA THR A 89 -7.61 6.54 -15.89
C THR A 89 -6.35 5.90 -15.33
N LEU A 90 -6.49 4.87 -14.48
CA LEU A 90 -5.36 4.12 -13.95
C LEU A 90 -4.60 3.36 -15.04
N THR A 91 -5.30 2.83 -16.05
CA THR A 91 -4.68 2.14 -17.18
C THR A 91 -3.86 3.10 -18.03
N GLU A 92 -4.36 4.32 -18.28
CA GLU A 92 -3.62 5.38 -18.96
C GLU A 92 -2.40 5.83 -18.15
N ALA A 93 -2.55 6.01 -16.82
CA ALA A 93 -1.43 6.34 -15.94
C ALA A 93 -0.35 5.26 -15.95
N LEU A 94 -0.73 3.98 -15.93
CA LEU A 94 0.19 2.85 -16.04
C LEU A 94 0.97 2.88 -17.36
N ALA A 95 0.31 3.19 -18.48
CA ALA A 95 0.99 3.33 -19.78
C ALA A 95 2.02 4.47 -19.75
N ASN A 96 1.68 5.61 -19.16
CA ASN A 96 2.56 6.77 -19.05
C ASN A 96 3.81 6.47 -18.21
N ILE A 97 3.66 5.85 -17.03
CA ILE A 97 4.80 5.54 -16.17
C ILE A 97 5.70 4.44 -16.75
N ARG A 98 5.13 3.46 -17.48
CA ARG A 98 5.91 2.46 -18.24
C ARG A 98 6.78 3.14 -19.32
N LEU A 99 6.25 4.13 -20.02
CA LEU A 99 7.02 4.90 -21.00
C LEU A 99 8.17 5.68 -20.33
N ALA A 100 7.88 6.37 -19.23
CA ALA A 100 8.90 7.08 -18.45
C ALA A 100 10.00 6.15 -17.95
N PHE A 101 9.65 4.94 -17.48
CA PHE A 101 10.60 3.93 -17.05
C PHE A 101 11.58 3.54 -18.15
N VAL A 102 11.08 3.25 -19.36
CA VAL A 102 11.92 2.87 -20.50
C VAL A 102 12.88 4.00 -20.89
N GLN A 103 12.38 5.24 -20.94
CA GLN A 103 13.19 6.42 -21.25
C GLN A 103 14.33 6.61 -20.24
N ILE A 104 14.02 6.56 -18.94
CA ILE A 104 15.00 6.75 -17.87
C ILE A 104 16.01 5.59 -17.84
N LYS A 105 15.54 4.34 -18.00
CA LYS A 105 16.42 3.18 -18.12
C LYS A 105 17.41 3.32 -19.28
N GLY A 106 16.95 3.83 -20.43
CA GLY A 106 17.80 4.12 -21.58
C GLY A 106 18.86 5.18 -21.29
N ASN A 107 18.49 6.26 -20.60
CA ASN A 107 19.42 7.32 -20.20
C ASN A 107 20.48 6.82 -19.21
N VAL A 108 20.07 6.02 -18.21
CA VAL A 108 20.99 5.42 -17.23
C VAL A 108 21.97 4.45 -17.90
N ALA A 109 21.50 3.66 -18.88
CA ALA A 109 22.37 2.74 -19.63
C ALA A 109 23.34 3.46 -20.58
N SER A 110 23.06 4.72 -20.93
CA SER A 110 23.87 5.54 -21.84
C SER A 110 24.80 6.53 -21.11
N SER A 111 24.72 6.60 -19.78
CA SER A 111 25.55 7.44 -18.90
C SER A 111 26.73 6.66 -18.34
#